data_AF-X1UZ90-F1
#
_entry.id   AF-X1UZ90-F1
#
_cell.length_a   1.000
_cell.length_b   1.000
_cell.length_c   1.000
_cell.angle_alpha   90.00
_cell.angle_beta   90.00
_cell.angle_gamma   90.00
#
_symmetry.space_group_name_H-M   'P 1'
#
loop_
_entity.id
_entity.type
_entity.pdbx_description
1 polymer ?
#
loop_
_entity_poly.entity_id
_entity_poly.type
_entity_poly.pdbx_seq_one_letter_code
_entity_poly.pdbx_strand_id
1 'polypeptide(L)'
;MKPGSRIAIISPSNGLPYLFPDNYELGLKNLKEIFGFEIVEMPTARMSPDELFKNPKLRADDINQSFADDSIDGIITSIGGYESVRILRYLDIDTIKKNPKLIMGFSDAATFLSYLNYLGMITFYGPSVMAGFAQLKHLPSRYIEHIKRILFTNHFPYTYTPYTKWTNGYK
;
A
#
# COMPACT_ATOMS: atom_id res chain seq x y z
N MET A 1 1.31 -13.81 -1.30
CA MET A 1 2.65 -13.30 -1.68
C MET A 1 3.73 -14.15 -1.02
N LYS A 2 5.00 -13.97 -1.38
CA LYS A 2 6.15 -14.68 -0.79
C LYS A 2 7.39 -13.78 -0.81
N PRO A 3 8.47 -14.11 -0.08
CA PRO A 3 9.77 -13.48 -0.33
C PRO A 3 10.16 -13.58 -1.82
N GLY A 4 10.71 -12.51 -2.37
CA GLY A 4 10.96 -12.30 -3.79
C GLY A 4 9.77 -11.71 -4.55
N SER A 5 8.58 -11.59 -3.95
CA SER A 5 7.45 -10.94 -4.61
C SER A 5 7.77 -9.48 -4.93
N ARG A 6 7.42 -9.05 -6.14
CA ARG A 6 7.61 -7.68 -6.65
C ARG A 6 6.42 -6.81 -6.29
N ILE A 7 6.67 -5.80 -5.47
CA ILE A 7 5.64 -4.94 -4.89
C ILE A 7 5.75 -3.53 -5.46
N ALA A 8 4.69 -3.10 -6.14
CA ALA A 8 4.57 -1.73 -6.61
C ALA A 8 4.21 -0.80 -5.45
N ILE A 9 4.92 0.33 -5.34
CA ILE A 9 4.63 1.39 -4.38
C ILE A 9 4.02 2.58 -5.12
N ILE A 10 2.83 2.99 -4.68
CA ILE A 10 2.02 4.05 -5.31
C ILE A 10 1.70 5.19 -4.32
N SER A 11 1.53 6.41 -4.82
CA SER A 11 1.13 7.59 -4.01
C SER A 11 -0.23 8.15 -4.46
N PRO A 12 -1.35 7.45 -4.20
CA PRO A 12 -2.68 7.82 -4.74
C PRO A 12 -3.29 9.06 -4.08
N SER A 13 -2.77 9.52 -2.95
CA SER A 13 -3.20 10.76 -2.30
C SER A 13 -2.04 11.74 -2.07
N ASN A 14 -1.48 11.83 -0.86
CA ASN A 14 -0.53 12.89 -0.51
C ASN A 14 0.93 12.49 -0.82
N GLY A 15 1.74 13.45 -1.28
CA GLY A 15 3.17 13.30 -1.61
C GLY A 15 4.07 13.39 -0.38
N LEU A 16 3.69 12.79 0.76
CA LEU A 16 4.53 12.81 1.96
C LEU A 16 5.89 12.10 1.81
N PRO A 17 6.08 11.10 0.91
CA PRO A 17 7.42 10.58 0.63
C PRO A 17 8.42 11.66 0.19
N TYR A 18 7.96 12.71 -0.49
CA TYR A 18 8.80 13.85 -0.88
C TYR A 18 9.20 14.71 0.33
N LEU A 19 8.26 14.97 1.24
CA LEU A 19 8.48 15.83 2.41
C LEU A 19 9.25 15.14 3.55
N PHE A 20 9.06 13.82 3.70
CA PHE A 20 9.66 13.03 4.77
C PHE A 20 10.35 11.78 4.20
N PRO A 21 11.42 11.96 3.40
CA PRO A 21 12.06 10.86 2.68
C PRO A 21 12.62 9.80 3.62
N ASP A 22 13.18 10.17 4.77
CA ASP A 22 13.78 9.21 5.70
C ASP A 22 12.77 8.19 6.25
N ASN A 23 11.53 8.64 6.54
CA ASN A 23 10.48 7.74 7.00
C ASN A 23 9.99 6.81 5.88
N TYR A 24 9.95 7.32 4.65
CA TYR A 24 9.63 6.50 3.48
C TYR A 24 10.72 5.45 3.21
N GLU A 25 12.00 5.85 3.22
CA GLU A 25 13.14 4.94 3.09
C GLU A 25 13.15 3.85 4.17
N LEU A 26 12.84 4.20 5.42
CA LEU A 26 12.73 3.23 6.51
C LEU A 26 11.64 2.19 6.23
N GLY A 27 10.49 2.63 5.71
CA GLY A 27 9.40 1.74 5.29
C GLY A 27 9.82 0.80 4.17
N LEU A 28 10.46 1.32 3.11
CA LEU A 28 10.99 0.52 2.00
C LEU A 28 12.03 -0.49 2.48
N LYS A 29 12.95 -0.06 3.35
CA LYS A 29 13.96 -0.92 3.97
C LYS A 29 13.32 -2.07 4.74
N ASN A 30 12.30 -1.78 5.56
CA ASN A 30 11.60 -2.82 6.32
C ASN A 30 10.85 -3.80 5.40
N LEU A 31 10.21 -3.33 4.33
CA LEU A 31 9.59 -4.21 3.33
C LEU A 31 10.60 -5.17 2.68
N LYS A 32 11.79 -4.66 2.34
CA LYS A 32 12.89 -5.46 1.78
C LYS A 32 13.46 -6.44 2.81
N GLU A 33 13.90 -5.96 3.97
CA GLU A 33 14.64 -6.77 4.95
C GLU A 33 13.76 -7.76 5.73
N ILE A 34 12.54 -7.35 6.10
CA ILE A 34 11.69 -8.17 6.99
C ILE A 34 10.82 -9.14 6.20
N PHE A 35 10.35 -8.73 5.03
CA PHE A 35 9.43 -9.52 4.18
C PHE A 35 10.12 -10.12 2.96
N GLY A 36 11.30 -9.63 2.58
CA GLY A 36 12.03 -10.12 1.41
C GLY A 36 11.43 -9.65 0.09
N PHE A 37 10.68 -8.54 0.07
CA PHE A 37 10.07 -8.04 -1.15
C PHE A 37 11.05 -7.31 -2.07
N GLU A 38 10.84 -7.46 -3.37
CA GLU A 38 11.44 -6.59 -4.38
C GLU A 38 10.54 -5.37 -4.57
N ILE A 39 11.07 -4.16 -4.38
CA ILE A 39 10.28 -2.94 -4.44
C ILE A 39 10.41 -2.30 -5.81
N VAL A 40 9.26 -2.02 -6.44
CA VAL A 40 9.14 -1.22 -7.66
C VAL A 40 8.42 0.07 -7.29
N GLU A 41 9.13 1.18 -7.31
CA GLU A 41 8.51 2.49 -7.08
C GLU A 41 7.87 2.97 -8.39
N MET A 42 6.57 3.24 -8.36
CA MET A 42 5.87 3.78 -9.52
C MET A 42 6.21 5.27 -9.71
N PRO A 43 6.07 5.84 -10.91
CA PRO A 43 6.50 7.20 -11.23
C PRO A 43 6.08 8.28 -10.22
N THR A 44 4.88 8.18 -9.63
CA THR A 44 4.36 9.17 -8.68
C THR A 44 4.85 9.00 -7.25
N ALA A 45 5.55 7.90 -6.93
CA ALA A 45 5.89 7.51 -5.55
C ALA A 45 6.59 8.61 -4.75
N ARG A 46 7.43 9.43 -5.41
CA ARG A 46 8.24 10.49 -4.80
C ARG A 46 7.94 11.91 -5.30
N MET A 47 6.85 12.09 -6.05
CA MET A 47 6.47 13.43 -6.52
C MET A 47 6.04 14.32 -5.34
N SER A 48 6.24 15.62 -5.49
CA SER A 48 5.82 16.59 -4.48
C SER A 48 4.29 16.62 -4.30
N PRO A 49 3.78 17.05 -3.13
CA PRO A 49 2.33 17.20 -2.93
C PRO A 49 1.66 18.06 -4.01
N ASP A 50 2.30 19.15 -4.45
CA ASP A 50 1.76 20.05 -5.46
C ASP A 50 1.64 19.39 -6.83
N GLU A 51 2.64 18.59 -7.24
CA GLU A 51 2.60 17.84 -8.50
C GLU A 51 1.49 16.79 -8.48
N LEU A 52 1.37 16.03 -7.40
CA LEU A 52 0.31 15.03 -7.24
C LEU A 52 -1.09 15.65 -7.23
N PHE A 53 -1.24 16.78 -6.54
CA PHE A 53 -2.50 17.50 -6.46
C PHE A 53 -2.95 18.00 -7.85
N LYS A 54 -2.02 18.51 -8.65
CA LYS A 54 -2.31 18.98 -10.02
C LYS A 54 -2.58 17.83 -10.99
N ASN A 55 -2.08 16.62 -10.72
CA ASN A 55 -2.10 15.50 -11.65
C ASN A 55 -2.79 14.24 -11.10
N PRO A 56 -4.11 14.25 -10.85
CA PRO A 56 -4.83 13.05 -10.37
C PRO A 56 -4.79 11.89 -11.37
N LYS A 57 -4.67 12.16 -12.68
CA LYS A 57 -4.56 11.10 -13.69
C LYS A 57 -3.24 10.33 -13.55
N LEU A 58 -2.11 11.00 -13.31
CA LEU A 58 -0.82 10.31 -13.13
C LEU A 58 -0.87 9.34 -11.94
N ARG A 59 -1.53 9.74 -10.85
CA ARG A 59 -1.76 8.86 -9.68
C ARG A 59 -2.58 7.63 -10.01
N ALA A 60 -3.59 7.75 -10.88
CA ALA A 60 -4.38 6.62 -11.35
C ALA A 60 -3.59 5.75 -12.34
N ASP A 61 -2.76 6.36 -13.20
CA ASP A 61 -1.95 5.65 -14.18
C ASP A 61 -0.95 4.71 -13.49
N ASP A 62 -0.41 5.08 -12.32
CA ASP A 62 0.43 4.19 -11.50
C ASP A 62 -0.33 2.94 -11.03
N ILE A 63 -1.60 3.09 -10.62
CA ILE A 63 -2.47 1.96 -10.26
C ILE A 63 -2.71 1.10 -11.50
N ASN A 64 -3.14 1.70 -12.61
CA ASN A 64 -3.46 1.00 -13.84
C ASN A 64 -2.25 0.20 -14.36
N GLN A 65 -1.07 0.82 -14.39
CA GLN A 65 0.18 0.17 -14.80
C GLN A 65 0.55 -0.99 -13.87
N SER A 66 0.40 -0.82 -12.55
CA SER A 66 0.69 -1.88 -11.59
C SER A 66 -0.21 -3.11 -11.78
N PHE A 67 -1.47 -2.89 -12.14
CA PHE A 67 -2.40 -3.99 -12.47
C PHE A 67 -2.09 -4.62 -13.83
N ALA A 68 -1.73 -3.82 -14.83
CA ALA A 68 -1.41 -4.31 -16.18
C ALA A 68 -0.07 -5.06 -16.29
N ASP A 69 0.87 -4.80 -15.40
CA ASP A 69 2.20 -5.41 -15.39
C ASP A 69 2.18 -6.76 -14.66
N ASP A 70 2.29 -7.86 -15.41
CA ASP A 70 2.35 -9.24 -14.89
C ASP A 70 3.59 -9.51 -14.03
N SER A 71 4.63 -8.66 -14.08
CA SER A 71 5.79 -8.76 -13.21
C SER A 71 5.55 -8.21 -11.80
N ILE A 72 4.40 -7.56 -11.53
CA ILE A 72 4.03 -7.04 -10.21
C ILE A 72 3.08 -8.02 -9.51
N ASP A 73 3.50 -8.52 -8.34
CA ASP A 73 2.72 -9.46 -7.53
C ASP A 73 1.72 -8.78 -6.59
N GLY A 74 1.94 -7.50 -6.25
CA GLY A 74 1.11 -6.77 -5.31
C GLY A 74 1.42 -5.28 -5.25
N ILE A 75 0.52 -4.53 -4.62
CA ILE A 75 0.52 -3.06 -4.60
C ILE A 75 0.36 -2.59 -3.15
N ILE A 76 1.22 -1.67 -2.71
CA ILE A 76 1.14 -1.05 -1.38
C ILE A 76 1.20 0.47 -1.53
N THR A 77 0.27 1.18 -0.88
CA THR A 77 0.30 2.65 -0.86
C THR A 77 1.48 3.17 -0.03
N SER A 78 2.10 4.27 -0.48
CA SER A 78 3.12 4.97 0.29
C SER A 78 2.53 5.54 1.58
N ILE A 79 1.42 6.27 1.47
CA ILE A 79 0.70 6.94 2.55
C ILE A 79 -0.75 7.28 2.12
N GLY A 80 -1.59 7.67 3.09
CA GLY A 80 -2.93 8.23 2.84
C GLY A 80 -2.92 9.72 2.47
N GLY A 81 -4.01 10.42 2.80
CA GLY A 81 -4.18 11.85 2.52
C GLY A 81 -5.65 12.26 2.61
N TYR A 82 -6.19 12.92 1.59
CA TYR A 82 -7.57 13.44 1.59
C TYR A 82 -8.17 13.63 0.18
N GLU A 83 -7.54 13.11 -0.87
CA GLU A 83 -7.91 13.46 -2.25
C GLU A 83 -7.85 12.30 -3.26
N SER A 84 -7.72 11.05 -2.80
CA SER A 84 -7.75 9.88 -3.69
C SER A 84 -9.08 9.73 -4.43
N VAL A 85 -10.17 10.31 -3.94
CA VAL A 85 -11.47 10.36 -4.67
C VAL A 85 -11.33 10.93 -6.09
N ARG A 86 -10.36 11.82 -6.33
CA ARG A 86 -10.14 12.45 -7.63
C ARG A 86 -9.60 11.48 -8.68
N ILE A 87 -9.01 10.36 -8.26
CA ILE A 87 -8.39 9.38 -9.17
C ILE A 87 -9.43 8.41 -9.74
N LEU A 88 -10.59 8.24 -9.10
CA LEU A 88 -11.55 7.17 -9.40
C LEU A 88 -12.01 7.17 -10.87
N ARG A 89 -12.20 8.35 -11.46
CA ARG A 89 -12.62 8.51 -12.85
C ARG A 89 -11.58 8.08 -13.89
N TYR A 90 -10.33 7.89 -13.46
CA TYR A 90 -9.19 7.55 -14.31
C TYR A 90 -8.72 6.10 -14.11
N LEU A 91 -9.35 5.35 -13.20
CA LEU A 91 -9.03 3.94 -13.01
C LEU A 91 -9.56 3.12 -14.19
N ASP A 92 -8.68 2.33 -14.81
CA ASP A 92 -9.03 1.38 -15.85
C ASP A 92 -9.58 0.10 -15.20
N ILE A 93 -10.88 0.12 -14.96
CA ILE A 93 -11.58 -0.96 -14.26
C ILE A 93 -11.52 -2.28 -15.02
N ASP A 94 -11.50 -2.25 -16.36
CA ASP A 94 -11.44 -3.47 -17.16
C ASP A 94 -10.07 -4.14 -17.01
N THR A 95 -8.99 -3.37 -17.04
CA THR A 95 -7.64 -3.87 -16.79
C THR A 95 -7.48 -4.37 -15.36
N ILE A 96 -7.99 -3.64 -14.36
CA ILE A 96 -7.92 -4.05 -12.95
C ILE A 96 -8.67 -5.37 -12.72
N LYS A 97 -9.86 -5.53 -13.28
CA LYS A 97 -10.67 -6.76 -13.14
C LYS A 97 -10.06 -7.97 -13.84
N LYS A 98 -9.37 -7.77 -14.96
CA LYS A 98 -8.68 -8.85 -15.69
C LYS A 98 -7.43 -9.35 -14.97
N ASN A 99 -6.78 -8.50 -14.17
CA ASN A 99 -5.49 -8.80 -13.55
C ASN A 99 -5.54 -8.63 -12.02
N PRO A 100 -6.47 -9.28 -11.30
CA PRO A 100 -6.64 -9.05 -9.87
C PRO A 100 -5.36 -9.43 -9.10
N LYS A 101 -4.84 -8.48 -8.33
CA LYS A 101 -3.70 -8.67 -7.43
C LYS A 101 -3.93 -7.94 -6.11
N LEU A 102 -3.14 -8.28 -5.11
CA LEU A 102 -3.24 -7.66 -3.79
C LEU A 102 -3.00 -6.16 -3.90
N ILE A 103 -3.92 -5.36 -3.34
CA ILE A 103 -3.72 -3.93 -3.13
C ILE A 103 -4.03 -3.59 -1.68
N MET A 104 -3.11 -2.84 -1.04
CA MET A 104 -3.17 -2.53 0.38
C MET A 104 -2.86 -1.08 0.71
N GLY A 105 -3.63 -0.52 1.64
CA GLY A 105 -3.40 0.79 2.22
C GLY A 105 -4.36 1.09 3.38
N PHE A 106 -4.20 2.26 3.99
CA PHE A 106 -4.97 2.72 5.14
C PHE A 106 -5.36 4.20 4.98
N SER A 107 -6.34 4.67 5.76
CA SER A 107 -6.84 6.05 5.76
C SER A 107 -7.53 6.39 4.43
N ASP A 108 -7.19 7.49 3.76
CA ASP A 108 -7.81 7.92 2.50
C ASP A 108 -7.78 6.85 1.39
N ALA A 109 -6.86 5.88 1.46
CA ALA A 109 -6.87 4.72 0.58
C ALA A 109 -8.21 3.95 0.61
N ALA A 110 -8.96 4.02 1.72
CA ALA A 110 -10.32 3.47 1.84
C ALA A 110 -11.22 3.85 0.67
N THR A 111 -11.06 5.05 0.10
CA THR A 111 -11.87 5.54 -1.02
C THR A 111 -11.79 4.60 -2.22
N PHE A 112 -10.58 4.34 -2.73
CA PHE A 112 -10.40 3.47 -3.89
C PHE A 112 -10.45 1.99 -3.50
N LEU A 113 -9.98 1.61 -2.30
CA LEU A 113 -10.06 0.21 -1.83
C LEU A 113 -11.52 -0.26 -1.71
N SER A 114 -12.41 0.58 -1.19
CA SER A 114 -13.84 0.27 -1.06
C SER A 114 -14.55 0.30 -2.42
N TYR A 115 -14.17 1.23 -3.30
CA TYR A 115 -14.70 1.26 -4.66
C TYR A 115 -14.35 -0.01 -5.45
N LEU A 116 -13.08 -0.44 -5.41
CA LEU A 116 -12.65 -1.68 -6.05
C LEU A 116 -13.29 -2.91 -5.40
N ASN A 117 -13.51 -2.87 -4.08
CA ASN A 117 -14.23 -3.93 -3.38
C ASN A 117 -15.71 -4.03 -3.77
N TYR A 118 -16.39 -2.88 -3.89
CA TYR A 118 -17.75 -2.81 -4.41
C TYR A 118 -17.86 -3.42 -5.82
N LEU A 119 -16.79 -3.32 -6.62
CA LEU A 119 -16.71 -3.93 -7.95
C LEU A 119 -16.35 -5.43 -7.95
N GLY A 120 -16.26 -6.06 -6.77
CA GLY A 120 -16.05 -7.49 -6.60
C GLY A 120 -14.59 -7.91 -6.32
N MET A 121 -13.65 -6.96 -6.17
CA MET A 121 -12.26 -7.29 -5.87
C MET A 121 -12.01 -7.41 -4.36
N ILE A 122 -11.21 -8.38 -3.94
CA ILE A 122 -10.74 -8.42 -2.55
C ILE A 122 -9.62 -7.38 -2.39
N THR A 123 -9.82 -6.42 -1.50
CA THR A 123 -8.83 -5.38 -1.16
C THR A 123 -8.42 -5.47 0.31
N PHE A 124 -7.26 -4.94 0.65
CA PHE A 124 -6.70 -5.05 2.00
C PHE A 124 -6.61 -3.68 2.67
N TYR A 125 -7.35 -3.49 3.75
CA TYR A 125 -7.20 -2.33 4.63
C TYR A 125 -6.11 -2.62 5.66
N GLY A 126 -4.94 -2.02 5.50
CA GLY A 126 -3.72 -2.40 6.21
C GLY A 126 -2.62 -1.35 6.12
N PRO A 127 -1.44 -1.62 6.71
CA PRO A 127 -0.36 -0.64 6.79
C PRO A 127 0.07 -0.10 5.42
N SER A 128 0.46 1.17 5.38
CA SER A 128 1.13 1.82 4.25
C SER A 128 2.64 1.88 4.51
N VAL A 129 3.45 2.23 3.50
CA VAL A 129 4.92 2.28 3.63
C VAL A 129 5.33 3.17 4.82
N MET A 130 4.81 4.38 4.86
CA MET A 130 5.17 5.38 5.88
C MET A 130 4.41 5.21 7.20
N ALA A 131 3.21 4.62 7.17
CA ALA A 131 2.34 4.42 8.32
C ALA A 131 2.05 2.92 8.53
N GLY A 132 2.79 2.32 9.45
CA GLY A 132 2.76 0.90 9.78
C GLY A 132 4.07 0.20 9.42
N PHE A 133 4.48 0.21 8.14
CA PHE A 133 5.69 -0.50 7.72
C PHE A 133 6.99 0.13 8.23
N ALA A 134 7.09 1.47 8.23
CA ALA A 134 8.25 2.17 8.78
C ALA A 134 8.43 1.93 10.29
N GLN A 135 7.34 1.77 11.05
CA GLN A 135 7.38 1.62 12.51
C GLN A 135 7.54 0.17 12.99
N LEU A 136 7.62 -0.83 12.10
CA LEU A 136 7.57 -2.25 12.47
C LEU A 136 8.57 -2.67 13.56
N LYS A 137 9.81 -2.17 13.50
CA LYS A 137 10.86 -2.51 14.48
C LYS A 137 10.60 -1.93 15.88
N HIS A 138 9.68 -0.97 16.00
CA HIS A 138 9.26 -0.35 17.27
C HIS A 138 7.94 -0.93 17.80
N LEU A 139 7.29 -1.82 17.05
CA LEU A 139 6.08 -2.52 17.47
C LEU A 139 6.44 -3.92 18.00
N PRO A 140 5.56 -4.56 18.81
CA PRO A 140 5.77 -5.94 19.24
C PRO A 140 5.99 -6.87 18.04
N SER A 141 6.90 -7.85 18.16
CA SER A 141 7.22 -8.81 17.08
C SER A 141 5.98 -9.52 16.51
N ARG A 142 4.98 -9.76 17.36
CA ARG A 142 3.68 -10.31 16.99
C ARG A 142 2.96 -9.51 15.90
N TYR A 143 3.22 -8.20 15.77
CA TYR A 143 2.67 -7.38 14.69
C TYR A 143 3.28 -7.75 13.33
N ILE A 144 4.60 -7.98 13.28
CA ILE A 144 5.27 -8.48 12.07
C ILE A 144 4.74 -9.88 11.71
N GLU A 145 4.61 -10.77 12.69
CA GLU A 145 4.07 -12.13 12.49
C GLU A 145 2.64 -12.10 11.96
N HIS A 146 1.80 -11.19 12.47
CA HIS A 146 0.43 -11.00 11.98
C HIS A 146 0.45 -10.62 10.50
N ILE A 147 1.20 -9.59 10.11
CA ILE A 147 1.27 -9.18 8.70
C ILE A 147 1.81 -10.33 7.84
N LYS A 148 2.88 -11.01 8.25
CA LYS A 148 3.41 -12.17 7.53
C LYS A 148 2.36 -13.27 7.35
N ARG A 149 1.58 -13.58 8.39
CA ARG A 149 0.51 -14.60 8.30
C ARG A 149 -0.55 -14.20 7.27
N ILE A 150 -0.97 -12.93 7.24
CA ILE A 150 -1.95 -12.46 6.26
C ILE A 150 -1.38 -12.45 4.84
N LEU A 151 -0.13 -12.04 4.65
CA LEU A 151 0.44 -11.86 3.31
C LEU A 151 1.01 -13.16 2.71
N PHE A 152 1.48 -14.10 3.54
CA PHE A 152 2.24 -15.28 3.12
C PHE A 152 1.51 -16.61 3.32
N THR A 153 0.36 -16.62 3.98
CA THR A 153 -0.38 -17.86 4.24
C THR A 153 -1.84 -17.72 3.81
N ASN A 154 -2.44 -18.84 3.42
CA ASN A 154 -3.86 -18.92 3.09
C ASN A 154 -4.69 -19.51 4.25
N HIS A 155 -4.34 -19.17 5.49
CA HIS A 155 -4.96 -19.78 6.67
C HIS A 155 -6.35 -19.21 6.95
N PHE A 156 -7.35 -20.08 6.97
CA PHE A 156 -8.74 -19.79 7.33
C PHE A 156 -9.31 -20.92 8.21
N PRO A 157 -10.13 -20.62 9.25
CA PRO A 157 -10.51 -19.29 9.72
C PRO A 157 -9.37 -18.56 10.45
N TYR A 158 -9.29 -17.25 10.26
CA TYR A 158 -8.33 -16.41 11.00
C TYR A 158 -8.97 -15.90 12.30
N THR A 159 -8.32 -16.12 13.44
CA THR A 159 -8.76 -15.59 14.74
C THR A 159 -7.94 -14.36 15.09
N TYR A 160 -8.61 -13.20 15.20
CA TYR A 160 -7.99 -11.98 15.70
C TYR A 160 -7.80 -12.06 17.21
N THR A 161 -6.60 -11.69 17.68
CA THR A 161 -6.32 -11.52 19.10
C THR A 161 -5.97 -10.05 19.35
N PRO A 162 -6.54 -9.40 20.38
CA PRO A 162 -6.20 -8.03 20.70
C PRO A 162 -4.72 -7.90 21.12
N TYR A 163 -4.11 -6.77 20.77
CA TYR A 163 -2.81 -6.39 21.31
C TYR A 163 -2.99 -5.82 22.72
N THR A 164 -2.07 -6.14 23.63
CA THR A 164 -2.08 -5.65 25.01
C THR A 164 -1.51 -4.23 25.17
N LYS A 165 -0.87 -3.70 24.12
CA LYS A 165 -0.32 -2.34 24.06
C LYS A 165 -0.64 -1.73 22.70
N TRP A 166 -0.91 -0.43 22.68
CA TRP A 166 -1.11 0.35 21.46
C TRP A 166 -0.53 1.77 21.65
N THR A 167 -0.31 2.48 20.55
CA THR A 167 0.13 3.88 20.54
C THR A 167 -0.57 4.63 19.41
N ASN A 168 -0.88 5.90 19.63
CA ASN A 168 -1.26 6.88 18.61
C ASN A 168 -0.15 7.91 18.33
N GLY A 169 0.98 7.83 19.03
CA GLY A 169 2.13 8.71 18.83
C GLY A 169 3.19 8.09 17.93
N TYR A 170 3.78 8.91 17.06
CA TYR A 170 5.06 8.65 16.40
C TYR A 170 6.16 8.94 17.44
N LYS A 171 6.50 7.97 18.28
CA LYS A 171 7.65 8.06 19.20
C LYS A 171 8.90 7.53 18.54
#